data_AF-A0A431I0Z6-F1
#
_entry.id   AF-A0A431I0Z6-F1
#
_cell.length_a   1.000
_cell.length_b   1.000
_cell.length_c   1.000
_cell.angle_alpha   90.00
_cell.angle_beta   90.00
_cell.angle_gamma   90.00
#
_symmetry.space_group_name_H-M   'P 1'
#
loop_
_entity.id
_entity.type
_entity.pdbx_description
1 polymer ?
#
loop_
_entity_poly.entity_id
_entity_poly.type
_entity_poly.pdbx_seq_one_letter_code
_entity_poly.pdbx_strand_id
1 'polypeptide(L)'
;LFFKIAHNPLYMIPVGVAMFVIYASLGIFFIKKFNLATIGRESQEELDARNQAATISSAEDSEAVKFITALGGADNLLNVDACTTRLRLVVRSPDLANRAMLKVLGAKGFVVPSADSLQVILGPQAEIIAGQIRETLTRLPRDSHAISSSTIPSANINPVVDNSTQTVPSSVDIGAIVSALGNKENIKSVVIVALTRVKIEINKPELVNVEQLKDAGILSVIDVDQNTKQLYVGNSAKNLVDEVSKIINC
;
A
#
# COMPACT_ATOMS: atom_id res chain seq x y z
N LEU A 1 19.26 30.83 -38.36
CA LEU A 1 19.38 32.06 -37.54
C LEU A 1 20.62 32.09 -36.61
N PHE A 2 21.20 30.95 -36.20
CA PHE A 2 22.27 30.92 -35.17
C PHE A 2 23.73 31.01 -35.67
N PHE A 3 23.99 30.92 -36.97
CA PHE A 3 25.37 30.90 -37.50
C PHE A 3 26.10 32.26 -37.42
N LYS A 4 25.39 33.38 -37.27
CA LYS A 4 25.97 34.73 -37.35
C LYS A 4 26.67 35.19 -36.05
N ILE A 5 26.51 34.46 -34.95
CA ILE A 5 27.15 34.72 -33.63
C ILE A 5 28.12 33.59 -33.21
N ALA A 6 28.13 32.47 -33.93
CA ALA A 6 28.97 31.32 -33.60
C ALA A 6 30.41 31.51 -34.09
N HIS A 7 31.36 31.56 -33.17
CA HIS A 7 32.80 31.53 -33.48
C HIS A 7 33.18 30.08 -33.86
N ASN A 8 33.49 29.83 -35.14
CA ASN A 8 33.83 28.52 -35.72
C ASN A 8 32.76 27.41 -35.58
N PRO A 9 31.60 27.54 -36.23
CA PRO A 9 30.50 26.58 -36.15
C PRO A 9 30.82 25.19 -36.72
N LEU A 10 31.92 25.03 -37.48
CA LEU A 10 32.33 23.74 -38.02
C LEU A 10 32.87 22.78 -36.93
N TYR A 11 33.37 23.29 -35.78
CA TYR A 11 33.82 22.47 -34.66
C TYR A 11 32.70 21.70 -33.94
N MET A 12 31.44 22.07 -34.17
CA MET A 12 30.28 21.34 -33.62
C MET A 12 30.21 19.90 -34.16
N ILE A 13 30.66 19.67 -35.40
CA ILE A 13 30.67 18.34 -36.03
C ILE A 13 31.65 17.38 -35.32
N PRO A 14 32.96 17.69 -35.18
CA PRO A 14 33.88 16.80 -34.49
C PRO A 14 33.54 16.65 -33.00
N VAL A 15 33.04 17.70 -32.34
CA VAL A 15 32.58 17.60 -30.94
C VAL A 15 31.36 16.67 -30.81
N GLY A 16 30.40 16.76 -31.74
CA GLY A 16 29.25 15.87 -31.77
C GLY A 16 29.64 14.41 -32.01
N VAL A 17 30.59 14.16 -32.91
CA VAL A 17 31.13 12.81 -33.16
C VAL A 17 31.87 12.29 -31.93
N ALA A 18 32.72 13.10 -31.30
CA ALA A 18 33.43 12.72 -30.08
C ALA A 18 32.46 12.37 -28.94
N MET A 19 31.42 13.19 -28.73
CA MET A 19 30.38 12.93 -27.73
C MET A 19 29.59 11.66 -28.06
N PHE A 20 29.22 11.43 -29.32
CA PHE A 20 28.54 10.19 -29.74
C PHE A 20 29.38 8.95 -29.43
N VAL A 21 30.68 8.97 -29.75
CA VAL A 21 31.59 7.85 -29.47
C VAL A 21 31.71 7.63 -27.96
N ILE A 22 31.88 8.69 -27.17
CA ILE A 22 31.99 8.60 -25.70
C ILE A 22 30.70 8.01 -25.11
N TYR A 23 29.53 8.54 -25.47
CA TYR A 23 28.25 8.07 -24.94
C TYR A 23 27.94 6.63 -25.37
N ALA A 24 28.16 6.28 -26.64
CA ALA A 24 27.94 4.92 -27.12
C ALA A 24 28.89 3.94 -26.43
N SER A 25 30.17 4.31 -26.27
CA SER A 25 31.17 3.46 -25.62
C SER A 25 30.85 3.26 -24.14
N LEU A 26 30.52 4.33 -23.40
CA LEU A 26 30.07 4.21 -22.02
C LEU A 26 28.81 3.36 -21.92
N GLY A 27 27.78 3.66 -22.71
CA GLY A 27 26.53 2.90 -22.71
C GLY A 27 26.76 1.40 -22.94
N ILE A 28 27.48 1.04 -24.00
CA ILE A 28 27.81 -0.35 -24.33
C ILE A 28 28.68 -1.00 -23.24
N PHE A 29 29.65 -0.28 -22.69
CA PHE A 29 30.49 -0.78 -21.61
C PHE A 29 29.66 -1.10 -20.36
N PHE A 30 28.79 -0.19 -19.92
CA PHE A 30 27.93 -0.40 -18.76
C PHE A 30 26.90 -1.51 -19.00
N ILE A 31 26.28 -1.58 -20.19
CA ILE A 31 25.35 -2.65 -20.53
C ILE A 31 26.03 -4.03 -20.47
N LYS A 32 27.24 -4.16 -21.06
CA LYS A 32 28.00 -5.41 -21.04
C LYS A 32 28.52 -5.77 -19.65
N LYS A 33 29.01 -4.79 -18.88
CA LYS A 33 29.64 -5.01 -17.57
C LYS A 33 28.63 -5.32 -16.47
N PHE A 34 27.48 -4.62 -16.46
CA PHE A 34 26.47 -4.72 -15.40
C PHE A 34 25.22 -5.48 -15.82
N ASN A 35 25.20 -6.03 -17.03
CA ASN A 35 24.10 -6.84 -17.55
C ASN A 35 22.73 -6.14 -17.41
N LEU A 36 22.67 -4.82 -17.68
CA LEU A 36 21.43 -4.04 -17.57
C LEU A 36 20.36 -4.56 -18.52
N ALA A 37 19.12 -4.66 -18.04
CA ALA A 37 17.96 -5.00 -18.84
C ALA A 37 17.63 -3.82 -19.78
N THR A 38 18.12 -3.90 -21.02
CA THR A 38 17.77 -2.99 -22.11
C THR A 38 16.68 -3.63 -22.98
N ILE A 39 15.78 -2.83 -23.55
CA ILE A 39 14.72 -3.33 -24.45
C ILE A 39 15.35 -4.24 -25.52
N GLY A 40 14.85 -5.48 -25.64
CA GLY A 40 15.37 -6.50 -26.56
C GLY A 40 16.45 -7.44 -26.00
N ARG A 41 16.84 -7.29 -24.72
CA ARG A 41 17.78 -8.18 -24.01
C ARG A 41 17.08 -8.89 -22.84
N GLU A 42 15.87 -9.38 -23.13
CA GLU A 42 15.07 -10.20 -22.22
C GLU A 42 15.72 -11.58 -22.08
N SER A 43 15.70 -12.15 -20.87
CA SER A 43 16.21 -13.51 -20.64
C SER A 43 15.32 -14.56 -21.34
N GLN A 44 15.85 -15.76 -21.61
CA GLN A 44 15.06 -16.84 -22.24
C GLN A 44 13.81 -17.17 -21.39
N GLU A 45 13.93 -17.12 -20.07
CA GLU A 45 12.82 -17.31 -19.13
C GLU A 45 11.73 -16.22 -19.26
N GLU A 46 12.11 -14.97 -19.52
CA GLU A 46 11.15 -13.88 -19.78
C GLU A 46 10.49 -14.01 -21.16
N LEU A 47 11.23 -14.48 -22.17
CA LEU A 47 10.70 -14.79 -23.50
C LEU A 47 9.68 -15.93 -23.44
N ASP A 48 9.99 -17.00 -22.71
CA ASP A 48 9.09 -18.14 -22.51
C ASP A 48 7.85 -17.73 -21.70
N ALA A 49 8.01 -16.93 -20.65
CA ALA A 49 6.90 -16.35 -19.89
C ALA A 49 6.02 -15.42 -20.75
N ARG A 50 6.63 -14.67 -21.69
CA ARG A 50 5.90 -13.81 -22.64
C ARG A 50 5.11 -14.61 -23.65
N ASN A 51 5.69 -15.68 -24.18
CA ASN A 51 4.98 -16.60 -25.07
C ASN A 51 3.82 -17.27 -24.33
N GLN A 52 4.03 -17.68 -23.08
CA GLN A 52 2.99 -18.30 -22.25
C GLN A 52 1.85 -17.30 -21.93
N ALA A 53 2.17 -16.04 -21.60
CA ALA A 53 1.17 -14.99 -21.42
C ALA A 53 0.41 -14.66 -22.73
N ALA A 54 1.07 -14.76 -23.88
CA ALA A 54 0.44 -14.58 -25.19
C ALA A 54 -0.50 -15.75 -25.54
N THR A 55 -0.15 -17.00 -25.20
CA THR A 55 -1.05 -18.16 -25.35
C THR A 55 -2.32 -18.00 -24.51
N ILE A 56 -2.20 -17.53 -23.27
CA ILE A 56 -3.36 -17.21 -22.41
C ILE A 56 -4.18 -16.06 -23.00
N SER A 57 -3.56 -15.16 -23.79
CA SER A 57 -4.26 -14.05 -24.45
C SER A 57 -5.09 -14.47 -25.68
N SER A 58 -4.94 -15.70 -26.18
CA SER A 58 -5.79 -16.23 -27.26
C SER A 58 -7.08 -16.87 -26.74
N ALA A 59 -7.18 -17.17 -25.44
CA ALA A 59 -8.45 -17.36 -24.77
C ALA A 59 -9.01 -15.97 -24.44
N GLU A 60 -10.34 -15.78 -24.55
CA GLU A 60 -11.05 -14.52 -24.27
C GLU A 60 -11.05 -14.12 -22.78
N ASP A 61 -9.93 -14.38 -22.09
CA ASP A 61 -9.78 -14.23 -20.65
C ASP A 61 -9.37 -12.79 -20.30
N SER A 62 -10.19 -12.20 -19.42
CA SER A 62 -9.96 -10.90 -18.79
C SER A 62 -8.54 -10.82 -18.20
N GLU A 63 -7.95 -9.62 -18.23
CA GLU A 63 -6.63 -9.34 -17.66
C GLU A 63 -6.48 -9.89 -16.23
N ALA A 64 -7.55 -9.83 -15.44
CA ALA A 64 -7.63 -10.41 -14.11
C ALA A 64 -7.38 -11.93 -14.05
N VAL A 65 -7.89 -12.71 -15.00
CA VAL A 65 -7.66 -14.16 -15.06
C VAL A 65 -6.17 -14.44 -15.25
N LYS A 66 -5.50 -13.65 -16.09
CA LYS A 66 -4.05 -13.77 -16.33
C LYS A 66 -3.28 -13.51 -15.03
N PHE A 67 -3.67 -12.48 -14.28
CA PHE A 67 -3.08 -12.19 -12.97
C PHE A 67 -3.35 -13.28 -11.95
N ILE A 68 -4.57 -13.82 -11.88
CA ILE A 68 -4.93 -14.91 -10.97
C ILE A 68 -4.09 -16.16 -11.25
N THR A 69 -3.95 -16.55 -12.51
CA THR A 69 -3.12 -17.69 -12.92
C THR A 69 -1.65 -17.46 -12.58
N ALA A 70 -1.12 -16.26 -12.85
CA ALA A 70 0.27 -15.93 -12.55
C ALA A 70 0.55 -15.83 -11.03
N LEU A 71 -0.47 -15.58 -10.21
CA LEU A 71 -0.38 -15.57 -8.74
C LEU A 71 -0.51 -16.97 -8.11
N GLY A 72 -0.66 -18.03 -8.91
CA GLY A 72 -0.79 -19.41 -8.42
C GLY A 72 -2.22 -19.94 -8.39
N GLY A 73 -3.16 -19.28 -9.08
CA GLY A 73 -4.55 -19.70 -9.20
C GLY A 73 -5.47 -19.16 -8.10
N ALA A 74 -6.78 -19.29 -8.29
CA ALA A 74 -7.80 -18.72 -7.39
C ALA A 74 -7.72 -19.25 -5.95
N ASP A 75 -7.24 -20.48 -5.78
CA ASP A 75 -7.06 -21.14 -4.47
C ASP A 75 -5.89 -20.57 -3.66
N ASN A 76 -4.92 -19.92 -4.31
CA ASN A 76 -3.78 -19.32 -3.60
C ASN A 76 -4.13 -17.95 -3.00
N LEU A 77 -5.16 -17.26 -3.53
CA LEU A 77 -5.52 -15.90 -3.11
C LEU A 77 -6.55 -15.94 -1.97
N LEU A 78 -6.10 -15.58 -0.77
CA LEU A 78 -6.95 -15.49 0.43
C LEU A 78 -7.65 -14.13 0.51
N ASN A 79 -6.88 -13.05 0.36
CA ASN A 79 -7.41 -11.69 0.32
C ASN A 79 -6.66 -10.85 -0.71
N VAL A 80 -7.39 -9.95 -1.38
CA VAL A 80 -6.87 -9.10 -2.44
C VAL A 80 -7.17 -7.66 -2.08
N ASP A 81 -6.13 -6.85 -1.92
CA ASP A 81 -6.21 -5.42 -1.68
C ASP A 81 -5.28 -4.64 -2.58
N ALA A 82 -5.54 -3.35 -2.77
CA ALA A 82 -4.67 -2.46 -3.52
C ALA A 82 -4.45 -1.15 -2.77
N CYS A 83 -3.30 -0.57 -3.06
CA CYS A 83 -2.98 0.83 -2.84
C CYS A 83 -2.87 1.51 -4.21
N THR A 84 -2.61 2.82 -4.20
CA THR A 84 -2.48 3.64 -5.42
C THR A 84 -1.50 3.07 -6.45
N THR A 85 -0.42 2.40 -6.03
CA THR A 85 0.61 1.87 -6.94
C THR A 85 1.00 0.41 -6.70
N ARG A 86 0.43 -0.25 -5.68
CA ARG A 86 0.83 -1.58 -5.23
C ARG A 86 -0.38 -2.43 -4.94
N LEU A 87 -0.39 -3.64 -5.46
CA LEU A 87 -1.33 -4.70 -5.10
C LEU A 87 -0.81 -5.38 -3.83
N ARG A 88 -1.63 -5.44 -2.78
CA ARG A 88 -1.37 -6.13 -1.51
C ARG A 88 -2.20 -7.40 -1.47
N LEU A 89 -1.55 -8.54 -1.44
CA LEU A 89 -2.18 -9.84 -1.49
C LEU A 89 -1.86 -10.59 -0.20
N VAL A 90 -2.86 -11.25 0.36
CA VAL A 90 -2.67 -12.32 1.34
C VAL A 90 -2.82 -13.63 0.56
N VAL A 91 -1.76 -14.42 0.54
CA VAL A 91 -1.68 -15.66 -0.25
C VAL A 91 -1.32 -16.83 0.66
N ARG A 92 -1.74 -18.04 0.28
CA ARG A 92 -1.38 -19.26 1.02
C ARG A 92 0.11 -19.58 0.89
N SER A 93 0.67 -19.41 -0.31
CA SER A 93 2.11 -19.55 -0.53
C SER A 93 2.59 -18.56 -1.60
N PRO A 94 3.58 -17.71 -1.29
CA PRO A 94 4.16 -16.77 -2.24
C PRO A 94 5.08 -17.46 -3.26
N ASP A 95 5.49 -18.71 -3.01
CA ASP A 95 6.36 -19.48 -3.91
C ASP A 95 5.62 -20.01 -5.14
N LEU A 96 4.29 -20.13 -5.05
CA LEU A 96 3.43 -20.50 -6.18
C LEU A 96 3.24 -19.35 -7.18
N ALA A 97 3.64 -18.12 -6.84
CA ALA A 97 3.52 -16.97 -7.71
C ALA A 97 4.65 -16.95 -8.75
N ASN A 98 4.30 -16.97 -10.03
CA ASN A 98 5.25 -16.89 -11.12
C ASN A 98 5.70 -15.45 -11.37
N ARG A 99 6.86 -15.09 -10.81
CA ARG A 99 7.44 -13.75 -10.91
C ARG A 99 7.74 -13.33 -12.35
N ALA A 100 8.17 -14.27 -13.20
CA ALA A 100 8.49 -13.98 -14.61
C ALA A 100 7.21 -13.61 -15.38
N MET A 101 6.13 -14.37 -15.21
CA MET A 101 4.84 -14.03 -15.81
C MET A 101 4.32 -12.69 -15.30
N LEU A 102 4.30 -12.47 -13.99
CA LEU A 102 3.81 -11.21 -13.43
C LEU A 102 4.58 -10.00 -13.96
N LYS A 103 5.89 -10.13 -14.21
CA LYS A 103 6.72 -9.07 -14.79
C LYS A 103 6.31 -8.75 -16.24
N VAL A 104 6.03 -9.78 -17.04
CA VAL A 104 5.49 -9.63 -18.39
C VAL A 104 4.11 -8.97 -18.38
N LEU A 105 3.25 -9.33 -17.42
CA LEU A 105 1.93 -8.73 -17.24
C LEU A 105 2.00 -7.25 -16.78
N GLY A 106 3.19 -6.71 -16.49
CA GLY A 106 3.39 -5.29 -16.16
C GLY A 106 3.79 -5.01 -14.72
N ALA A 107 4.08 -6.03 -13.91
CA ALA A 107 4.66 -5.83 -12.59
C ALA A 107 6.09 -5.30 -12.69
N LYS A 108 6.36 -4.19 -12.00
CA LYS A 108 7.67 -3.53 -11.93
C LYS A 108 8.53 -4.03 -10.79
N GLY A 109 7.93 -4.72 -9.81
CA GLY A 109 8.65 -5.24 -8.66
C GLY A 109 7.76 -6.06 -7.73
N PHE A 110 8.41 -6.84 -6.88
CA PHE A 110 7.79 -7.80 -5.98
C PHE A 110 8.44 -7.69 -4.60
N VAL A 111 7.62 -7.68 -3.56
CA VAL A 111 8.09 -7.65 -2.17
C VAL A 111 7.28 -8.67 -1.38
N VAL A 112 7.96 -9.48 -0.57
CA VAL A 112 7.34 -10.46 0.33
C VAL A 112 7.64 -9.99 1.77
N PRO A 113 6.73 -9.25 2.42
CA PRO A 113 6.97 -8.75 3.78
C PRO A 113 7.00 -9.86 4.84
N SER A 114 6.17 -10.88 4.65
CA SER A 114 5.95 -12.03 5.54
C SER A 114 5.57 -13.25 4.71
N ALA A 115 5.63 -14.44 5.31
CA ALA A 115 5.36 -15.73 4.64
C ALA A 115 4.02 -15.77 3.88
N ASP A 116 2.95 -15.19 4.43
CA ASP A 116 1.61 -15.26 3.82
C ASP A 116 1.21 -13.97 3.06
N SER A 117 2.17 -13.05 2.85
CA SER A 117 1.88 -11.74 2.26
C SER A 117 2.75 -11.47 1.04
N LEU A 118 2.12 -11.05 -0.05
CA LEU A 118 2.78 -10.72 -1.30
C LEU A 118 2.37 -9.32 -1.75
N GLN A 119 3.35 -8.47 -2.08
CA GLN A 119 3.11 -7.17 -2.68
C GLN A 119 3.66 -7.11 -4.09
N VAL A 120 2.81 -6.73 -5.04
CA VAL A 120 3.18 -6.58 -6.45
C VAL A 120 3.04 -5.11 -6.83
N ILE A 121 4.06 -4.54 -7.46
CA ILE A 121 4.10 -3.12 -7.82
C ILE A 121 3.70 -2.99 -9.29
N LEU A 122 2.46 -2.59 -9.57
CA LEU A 122 1.96 -2.41 -10.94
C LEU A 122 1.92 -0.93 -11.37
N GLY A 123 2.03 0.02 -10.43
CA GLY A 123 1.79 1.43 -10.71
C GLY A 123 0.29 1.77 -10.67
N PRO A 124 -0.17 2.85 -11.35
CA PRO A 124 -1.50 3.43 -11.15
C PRO A 124 -2.68 2.49 -11.50
N GLN A 125 -2.42 1.40 -12.22
CA GLN A 125 -3.43 0.40 -12.58
C GLN A 125 -3.71 -0.62 -11.47
N ALA A 126 -2.97 -0.59 -10.35
CA ALA A 126 -3.10 -1.57 -9.28
C ALA A 126 -4.53 -1.68 -8.72
N GLU A 127 -5.24 -0.56 -8.55
CA GLU A 127 -6.62 -0.55 -8.04
C GLU A 127 -7.61 -1.20 -9.02
N ILE A 128 -7.48 -0.90 -10.31
CA ILE A 128 -8.35 -1.43 -11.36
C ILE A 128 -8.20 -2.95 -11.43
N ILE A 129 -6.97 -3.44 -11.44
CA ILE A 129 -6.68 -4.87 -11.52
C ILE A 129 -7.13 -5.60 -10.26
N ALA A 130 -6.97 -5.01 -9.07
CA ALA A 130 -7.51 -5.59 -7.84
C ALA A 130 -9.03 -5.73 -7.88
N GLY A 131 -9.74 -4.70 -8.37
CA GLY A 131 -11.19 -4.74 -8.57
C GLY A 131 -11.60 -5.87 -9.51
N GLN A 132 -10.95 -5.98 -10.67
CA GLN A 132 -11.23 -7.03 -11.63
C GLN A 132 -10.95 -8.43 -11.08
N ILE A 133 -9.84 -8.62 -10.34
CA ILE A 133 -9.51 -9.90 -9.69
C ILE A 133 -10.61 -10.30 -8.71
N ARG A 134 -11.06 -9.39 -7.84
CA ARG A 134 -12.13 -9.68 -6.87
C ARG A 134 -13.43 -10.06 -7.58
N GLU A 135 -13.77 -9.35 -8.66
CA GLU A 135 -14.96 -9.65 -9.46
C GLU A 135 -14.86 -11.04 -10.11
N THR A 136 -13.71 -11.39 -10.70
CA THR A 136 -13.46 -12.70 -11.31
C THR A 136 -13.48 -13.82 -10.27
N LEU A 137 -12.87 -13.62 -9.09
CA LEU A 137 -12.89 -14.59 -7.99
C LEU A 137 -14.31 -14.83 -7.44
N THR A 138 -15.20 -13.85 -7.56
CA THR A 138 -16.61 -13.99 -7.18
C THR A 138 -17.42 -14.75 -8.24
N ARG A 139 -17.05 -14.64 -9.52
CA ARG A 139 -17.71 -15.37 -10.62
C ARG A 139 -17.26 -16.83 -10.78
N LEU A 140 -16.06 -17.19 -10.31
CA LEU A 140 -15.60 -18.57 -10.34
C LEU A 140 -16.23 -19.36 -9.18
N PRO A 141 -16.91 -20.49 -9.44
CA PRO A 141 -17.41 -21.35 -8.37
C PRO A 141 -16.22 -21.90 -7.56
N ARG A 142 -16.05 -21.41 -6.33
CA ARG A 142 -15.16 -22.05 -5.36
C ARG A 142 -15.88 -23.28 -4.82
N ASP A 143 -15.39 -24.47 -5.18
CA ASP A 143 -15.80 -25.69 -4.51
C ASP A 143 -15.56 -25.54 -3.00
N SER A 144 -16.56 -26.00 -2.25
CA SER A 144 -16.90 -25.55 -0.92
C SER A 144 -15.84 -25.87 0.15
N HIS A 145 -15.51 -24.89 1.00
CA HIS A 145 -15.49 -25.06 2.47
C HIS A 145 -15.48 -23.69 3.19
N ALA A 146 -16.39 -23.58 4.18
CA ALA A 146 -16.74 -22.48 5.07
C ALA A 146 -15.58 -21.57 5.54
N ILE A 147 -15.76 -20.27 5.78
CA ILE A 147 -16.55 -19.70 6.91
C ILE A 147 -17.21 -18.35 6.55
N SER A 148 -18.53 -18.34 6.70
CA SER A 148 -19.42 -17.24 7.14
C SER A 148 -19.18 -15.81 6.65
N SER A 149 -19.81 -15.46 5.54
CA SER A 149 -20.37 -14.12 5.31
C SER A 149 -21.85 -14.13 5.71
N SER A 150 -22.18 -13.68 6.92
CA SER A 150 -23.56 -13.35 7.28
C SER A 150 -23.99 -12.09 6.53
N THR A 151 -24.75 -12.31 5.47
CA THR A 151 -25.98 -11.60 5.09
C THR A 151 -26.08 -10.11 5.45
N ILE A 152 -25.97 -9.23 4.45
CA ILE A 152 -26.66 -7.92 4.45
C ILE A 152 -27.67 -7.95 3.29
N PRO A 153 -28.99 -7.91 3.56
CA PRO A 153 -29.99 -7.73 2.53
C PRO A 153 -30.06 -6.26 2.09
N SER A 154 -30.07 -6.09 0.78
CA SER A 154 -30.37 -4.85 0.06
C SER A 154 -31.85 -4.48 0.21
N ALA A 155 -32.17 -3.22 0.55
CA ALA A 155 -33.44 -2.59 0.16
C ALA A 155 -33.48 -1.06 0.38
N ASN A 156 -33.64 -0.37 -0.76
CA ASN A 156 -34.53 0.77 -1.01
C ASN A 156 -34.13 2.20 -0.60
N ILE A 157 -34.16 3.07 -1.61
CA ILE A 157 -33.93 4.51 -1.56
C ILE A 157 -35.31 5.18 -1.49
N ASN A 158 -35.54 6.00 -0.47
CA ASN A 158 -36.45 7.16 -0.55
C ASN A 158 -36.07 8.20 0.51
N PRO A 159 -36.23 9.51 0.24
CA PRO A 159 -35.80 10.59 1.13
C PRO A 159 -36.93 10.96 2.10
N VAL A 160 -36.66 10.98 3.40
CA VAL A 160 -37.57 11.57 4.40
C VAL A 160 -36.75 12.29 5.46
N VAL A 161 -37.00 13.60 5.53
CA VAL A 161 -36.73 14.50 6.66
C VAL A 161 -37.63 14.06 7.82
N ASP A 162 -37.08 13.73 9.00
CA ASP A 162 -37.44 14.39 10.27
C ASP A 162 -36.66 13.84 11.48
N ASN A 163 -36.51 14.71 12.47
CA ASN A 163 -35.84 14.50 13.76
C ASN A 163 -36.43 13.34 14.59
N SER A 164 -35.58 12.42 15.08
CA SER A 164 -35.54 12.01 16.50
C SER A 164 -34.37 11.06 16.81
N THR A 165 -33.43 11.57 17.61
CA THR A 165 -32.70 10.89 18.71
C THR A 165 -32.35 9.40 18.56
N GLN A 166 -31.14 9.11 18.07
CA GLN A 166 -30.34 7.97 18.53
C GLN A 166 -28.89 8.39 18.79
N THR A 167 -28.43 8.02 19.97
CA THR A 167 -27.21 8.39 20.68
C THR A 167 -25.93 7.97 19.97
N VAL A 168 -25.23 8.94 19.42
CA VAL A 168 -23.79 8.89 19.13
C VAL A 168 -23.02 9.05 20.44
N PRO A 169 -22.01 8.23 20.77
CA PRO A 169 -21.09 8.50 21.87
C PRO A 169 -20.17 9.66 21.48
N SER A 170 -20.73 10.88 21.50
CA SER A 170 -20.01 12.13 21.41
C SER A 170 -19.64 12.63 22.80
N SER A 171 -18.82 11.85 23.49
CA SER A 171 -17.99 12.31 24.61
C SER A 171 -16.78 11.40 24.68
N VAL A 172 -15.72 11.79 23.98
CA VAL A 172 -14.38 11.28 24.31
C VAL A 172 -14.14 11.74 25.74
N ASP A 173 -14.23 10.85 26.72
CA ASP A 173 -14.03 11.20 28.13
C ASP A 173 -12.54 11.40 28.40
N ILE A 174 -12.07 12.65 28.29
CA ILE A 174 -10.66 13.01 28.45
C ILE A 174 -10.13 12.59 29.83
N GLY A 175 -10.97 12.65 30.87
CA GLY A 175 -10.63 12.16 32.21
C GLY A 175 -10.37 10.65 32.27
N ALA A 176 -11.12 9.87 31.51
CA ALA A 176 -10.91 8.42 31.41
C ALA A 176 -9.63 8.09 30.64
N ILE A 177 -9.31 8.86 29.59
CA ILE A 177 -8.07 8.71 28.81
C ILE A 177 -6.84 9.01 29.67
N VAL A 178 -6.84 10.10 30.44
CA VAL A 178 -5.72 10.46 31.32
C VAL A 178 -5.54 9.43 32.45
N SER A 179 -6.63 8.89 32.97
CA SER A 179 -6.60 7.81 33.96
C SER A 179 -6.03 6.52 33.36
N ALA A 180 -6.45 6.16 32.15
CA ALA A 180 -5.97 4.97 31.44
C ALA A 180 -4.50 5.08 30.98
N LEU A 181 -3.97 6.31 30.83
CA LEU A 181 -2.55 6.57 30.54
C LEU A 181 -1.65 6.56 31.80
N GLY A 182 -2.21 6.31 32.99
CA GLY A 182 -1.45 6.24 34.23
C GLY A 182 -1.32 7.57 34.99
N ASN A 183 -2.30 8.47 34.85
CA ASN A 183 -2.37 9.81 35.44
C ASN A 183 -1.39 10.83 34.83
N LYS A 184 -1.57 12.11 35.19
CA LYS A 184 -0.81 13.25 34.64
C LYS A 184 0.71 13.13 34.77
N GLU A 185 1.21 12.49 35.82
CA GLU A 185 2.64 12.33 36.10
C GLU A 185 3.34 11.33 35.17
N ASN A 186 2.56 10.47 34.50
CA ASN A 186 3.09 9.48 33.58
C ASN A 186 3.28 10.03 32.17
N ILE A 187 2.64 11.15 31.83
CA ILE A 187 2.64 11.74 30.48
C ILE A 187 3.75 12.78 30.39
N LYS A 188 4.76 12.53 29.54
CA LYS A 188 5.90 13.45 29.35
C LYS A 188 5.65 14.45 28.23
N SER A 189 5.09 14.00 27.11
CA SER A 189 4.75 14.88 25.99
C SER A 189 3.62 14.28 25.15
N VAL A 190 2.81 15.16 24.56
CA VAL A 190 1.72 14.80 23.65
C VAL A 190 1.84 15.67 22.41
N VAL A 191 1.97 15.05 21.24
CA VAL A 191 2.21 15.74 19.97
C VAL A 191 1.28 15.18 18.90
N ILE A 192 0.64 16.06 18.13
CA ILE A 192 -0.15 15.68 16.96
C ILE A 192 0.81 15.24 15.85
N VAL A 193 0.67 14.01 15.37
CA VAL A 193 1.47 13.50 14.24
C VAL A 193 0.70 13.62 12.93
N ALA A 194 -0.62 13.43 12.97
CA ALA A 194 -1.51 13.54 11.83
C ALA A 194 -2.92 13.95 12.27
N LEU A 195 -3.79 14.28 11.32
CA LEU A 195 -5.17 14.72 11.59
C LEU A 195 -5.98 13.78 12.49
N THR A 196 -5.64 12.49 12.51
CA THR A 196 -6.32 11.46 13.30
C THR A 196 -5.44 10.74 14.31
N ARG A 197 -4.16 11.14 14.43
CA ARG A 197 -3.16 10.41 15.21
C ARG A 197 -2.37 11.33 16.12
N VAL A 198 -2.20 10.87 17.36
CA VAL A 198 -1.46 11.55 18.41
C VAL A 198 -0.31 10.66 18.87
N LYS A 199 0.90 11.20 18.98
CA LYS A 199 2.03 10.54 19.63
C LYS A 199 2.09 11.00 21.08
N ILE A 200 2.21 10.03 21.97
CA ILE A 200 2.35 10.25 23.41
C ILE A 200 3.65 9.61 23.87
N GLU A 201 4.45 10.37 24.62
CA GLU A 201 5.62 9.89 25.33
C GLU A 201 5.27 9.71 26.81
N ILE A 202 5.54 8.51 27.34
CA ILE A 202 5.09 8.05 28.65
C ILE A 202 6.31 7.57 29.46
N ASN A 203 6.37 7.87 30.76
CA ASN A 203 7.50 7.51 31.63
C ASN A 203 7.49 6.02 32.02
N LYS A 204 6.33 5.48 32.40
CA LYS A 204 6.11 4.09 32.83
C LYS A 204 5.06 3.44 31.93
N PRO A 205 5.45 2.59 30.97
CA PRO A 205 4.52 1.94 30.04
C PRO A 205 3.63 0.89 30.70
N GLU A 206 4.00 0.36 31.87
CA GLU A 206 3.27 -0.69 32.61
C GLU A 206 1.95 -0.21 33.22
N LEU A 207 1.80 1.10 33.44
CA LEU A 207 0.60 1.71 34.01
C LEU A 207 -0.48 2.03 32.97
N VAL A 208 -0.21 1.74 31.69
CA VAL A 208 -1.10 2.08 30.58
C VAL A 208 -2.10 0.94 30.35
N ASN A 209 -3.38 1.22 30.54
CA ASN A 209 -4.44 0.25 30.27
C ASN A 209 -5.03 0.45 28.86
N VAL A 210 -4.67 -0.44 27.93
CA VAL A 210 -5.08 -0.37 26.52
C VAL A 210 -6.58 -0.63 26.33
N GLU A 211 -7.21 -1.42 27.20
CA GLU A 211 -8.65 -1.71 27.12
C GLU A 211 -9.46 -0.48 27.49
N GLN A 212 -9.10 0.19 28.59
CA GLN A 212 -9.74 1.44 29.02
C GLN A 212 -9.55 2.58 28.00
N LEU A 213 -8.42 2.59 27.27
CA LEU A 213 -8.21 3.56 26.19
C LEU A 213 -9.20 3.35 25.04
N LYS A 214 -9.50 2.09 24.70
CA LYS A 214 -10.49 1.78 23.66
C LYS A 214 -11.90 2.15 24.11
N ASP A 215 -12.24 1.85 25.36
CA ASP A 215 -13.53 2.22 25.95
C ASP A 215 -13.72 3.74 26.06
N ALA A 216 -12.62 4.48 26.27
CA ALA A 216 -12.62 5.95 26.28
C ALA A 216 -12.67 6.60 24.88
N GLY A 217 -12.82 5.79 23.82
CA GLY A 217 -13.05 6.27 22.45
C GLY A 217 -11.81 6.33 21.55
N ILE A 218 -10.70 5.71 21.94
CA ILE A 218 -9.51 5.58 21.07
C ILE A 218 -9.69 4.38 20.14
N LEU A 219 -9.66 4.61 18.83
CA LEU A 219 -9.87 3.57 17.82
C LEU A 219 -8.77 2.51 17.86
N SER A 220 -7.51 2.92 18.08
CA SER A 220 -6.37 2.01 18.08
C SER A 220 -5.15 2.61 18.78
N VAL A 221 -4.29 1.76 19.34
CA VAL A 221 -3.03 2.13 20.00
C VAL A 221 -1.92 1.28 19.39
N ILE A 222 -0.83 1.93 18.97
CA ILE A 222 0.36 1.30 18.41
C ILE A 222 1.57 1.67 19.27
N ASP A 223 2.35 0.67 19.66
CA ASP A 223 3.63 0.87 20.33
C ASP A 223 4.71 1.22 19.30
N VAL A 224 5.39 2.36 19.50
CA VAL A 224 6.46 2.82 18.61
C VAL A 224 7.83 2.56 19.23
N ASP A 225 7.99 2.85 20.52
CA ASP A 225 9.18 2.55 21.32
C ASP A 225 8.75 2.12 22.74
N GLN A 226 9.71 1.76 23.62
CA GLN A 226 9.43 1.40 25.02
C GLN A 226 8.67 2.48 25.80
N ASN A 227 8.84 3.74 25.41
CA ASN A 227 8.25 4.91 26.07
C ASN A 227 7.37 5.76 25.15
N THR A 228 7.16 5.35 23.88
CA THR A 228 6.34 6.13 22.94
C THR A 228 5.22 5.28 22.36
N LYS A 229 3.99 5.81 22.41
CA LYS A 229 2.80 5.18 21.84
C LYS A 229 2.14 6.13 20.85
N GLN A 230 1.60 5.60 19.77
CA GLN A 230 0.76 6.31 18.80
C GLN A 230 -0.70 5.91 18.97
N LEU A 231 -1.56 6.88 19.21
CA LEU A 231 -2.99 6.71 19.43
C LEU A 231 -3.76 7.21 18.21
N TYR A 232 -4.77 6.46 17.80
CA TYR A 232 -5.68 6.79 16.70
C TYR A 232 -6.99 7.27 17.31
N VAL A 233 -7.21 8.58 17.28
CA VAL A 233 -8.30 9.25 18.00
C VAL A 233 -9.36 9.79 17.02
N GLY A 234 -9.16 9.58 15.71
CA GLY A 234 -10.03 10.15 14.67
C GLY A 234 -10.00 11.68 14.68
N ASN A 235 -11.09 12.32 14.27
CA ASN A 235 -11.14 13.77 14.09
C ASN A 235 -10.95 14.59 15.39
N SER A 236 -11.00 13.94 16.56
CA SER A 236 -10.81 14.56 17.88
C SER A 236 -9.34 14.68 18.31
N ALA A 237 -8.39 14.28 17.45
CA ALA A 237 -6.96 14.28 17.79
C ALA A 237 -6.44 15.66 18.24
N LYS A 238 -6.87 16.74 17.57
CA LYS A 238 -6.47 18.10 17.95
C LYS A 238 -6.98 18.50 19.33
N ASN A 239 -8.27 18.27 19.59
CA ASN A 239 -8.89 18.63 20.86
C ASN A 239 -8.26 17.85 22.03
N LEU A 240 -7.96 16.56 21.83
CA LEU A 240 -7.29 15.74 22.84
C LEU A 240 -5.91 16.30 23.21
N VAL A 241 -5.10 16.71 22.23
CA VAL A 241 -3.77 17.27 22.52
C VAL A 241 -3.88 18.60 23.24
N ASP A 242 -4.78 19.48 22.81
CA ASP A 242 -4.96 20.80 23.43
C ASP A 242 -5.40 20.63 24.90
N GLU A 243 -6.34 19.75 25.19
CA GLU A 243 -6.81 19.51 26.56
C GLU A 243 -5.79 18.77 27.44
N VAL A 244 -5.14 17.72 26.92
CA VAL A 244 -4.12 17.00 27.69
C VAL A 244 -2.90 17.89 27.95
N SER A 245 -2.51 18.75 27.00
CA SER A 245 -1.43 19.73 27.22
C SER A 245 -1.77 20.74 28.32
N LYS A 246 -3.05 21.13 28.42
CA LYS A 246 -3.54 22.03 29.47
C LYS A 246 -3.47 21.35 30.84
N ILE A 247 -3.81 20.07 30.93
CA ILE A 247 -3.74 19.28 32.17
C ILE A 247 -2.29 19.05 32.62
N ILE A 248 -1.35 18.90 31.69
CA ILE A 248 0.09 18.75 32.01
C ILE A 248 0.68 20.07 32.53
N ASN A 249 0.23 21.21 31.97
CA ASN A 249 0.73 22.54 32.33
C ASN A 249 -0.01 23.21 33.50
N CYS A 250 -0.98 22.52 34.13
CA CYS A 250 -1.74 22.97 35.30
C CYS A 250 -1.31 22.20 36.58
#